data_AF-A0A351CL05-F1
#
_entry.id   AF-A0A351CL05-F1
#
_cell.length_a   1.000
_cell.length_b   1.000
_cell.length_c   1.000
_cell.angle_alpha   90.00
_cell.angle_beta   90.00
_cell.angle_gamma   90.00
#
_symmetry.space_group_name_H-M   'P 1'
#
loop_
_entity.id
_entity.type
_entity.pdbx_description
1 polymer ?
#
loop_
_entity_poly.entity_id
_entity_poly.type
_entity_poly.pdbx_seq_one_letter_code
_entity_poly.pdbx_strand_id
1 'polypeptide(L)' 'MLDKAYLIKRSQLIKRIRNFFDSQGLLEVQTSTLIDNPTTDVYIDSICATVNAEVGPKTIKYLHTSP' A
#
# COMPACT_ATOMS: atom_id res chain seq x y z
N MET A 1 -6.04 16.73 -15.32
CA MET A 1 -7.11 15.83 -14.84
C MET A 1 -7.02 14.55 -15.66
N LEU A 2 -7.01 13.37 -15.04
CA LEU A 2 -6.99 12.11 -15.79
C LEU A 2 -8.32 11.94 -16.53
N ASP A 3 -8.28 11.57 -17.80
CA ASP A 3 -9.47 11.37 -18.62
C ASP A 3 -10.26 10.11 -18.18
N LYS A 4 -11.59 10.17 -18.32
CA LYS A 4 -12.51 9.07 -17.99
C LYS A 4 -12.14 7.78 -18.74
N ALA A 5 -11.78 7.87 -20.02
CA ALA A 5 -11.40 6.69 -20.79
C ALA A 5 -10.13 6.04 -20.23
N TYR A 6 -9.16 6.85 -19.80
CA TYR A 6 -7.95 6.36 -19.12
C TYR A 6 -8.29 5.61 -17.82
N LEU A 7 -9.14 6.19 -16.96
CA LEU A 7 -9.53 5.55 -15.70
C LEU A 7 -10.26 4.21 -15.91
N ILE A 8 -11.13 4.13 -16.93
CA ILE A 8 -11.81 2.88 -17.32
C ILE A 8 -10.78 1.83 -17.75
N LYS A 9 -9.84 2.20 -18.62
CA LYS A 9 -8.79 1.28 -19.10
C LYS A 9 -7.91 0.79 -17.93
N ARG A 10 -7.56 1.68 -16.99
CA ARG A 10 -6.79 1.33 -15.79
C ARG A 10 -7.55 0.35 -14.90
N SER A 11 -8.85 0.58 -14.68
CA SER A 11 -9.71 -0.34 -13.90
C SER A 11 -9.79 -1.72 -14.54
N GLN A 12 -9.98 -1.79 -15.87
CA GLN A 12 -9.98 -3.04 -16.62
C GLN A 12 -8.65 -3.79 -16.51
N LEU A 13 -7.52 -3.08 -16.57
CA LEU A 13 -6.19 -3.66 -16.39
C LEU A 13 -6.03 -4.27 -14.99
N ILE A 14 -6.40 -3.53 -13.93
CA ILE A 14 -6.33 -4.02 -12.54
C ILE A 14 -7.16 -5.29 -12.38
N LYS A 15 -8.38 -5.34 -12.94
CA LYS A 15 -9.22 -6.54 -12.91
C LYS A 15 -8.57 -7.74 -13.59
N ARG A 16 -7.92 -7.53 -14.74
CA ARG A 16 -7.21 -8.60 -15.46
C ARG A 16 -6.04 -9.15 -14.66
N ILE A 17 -5.27 -8.29 -14.00
CA ILE A 17 -4.14 -8.69 -13.15
C ILE A 17 -4.62 -9.59 -12.01
N ARG A 18 -5.68 -9.18 -11.30
CA ARG A 18 -6.27 -9.99 -10.21
C ARG A 18 -6.73 -11.36 -10.70
N ASN A 19 -7.52 -11.40 -11.77
CA ASN A 19 -8.03 -12.66 -12.33
C ASN A 19 -6.91 -13.62 -12.76
N PHE A 20 -5.80 -13.09 -13.29
CA PHE A 20 -4.66 -13.90 -13.71
C PHE A 20 -4.02 -14.63 -12.52
N PHE A 21 -3.75 -13.93 -11.42
CA PHE A 21 -3.14 -14.54 -10.24
C PHE A 21 -4.11 -15.46 -9.49
N ASP A 22 -5.39 -15.09 -9.40
CA ASP A 22 -6.44 -15.92 -8.82
C ASP A 22 -6.57 -17.26 -9.58
N SER A 23 -6.51 -17.24 -10.92
CA SER A 23 -6.56 -18.46 -11.73
C SER A 23 -5.39 -19.43 -11.52
N GLN A 24 -4.30 -18.96 -10.90
CA GLN A 24 -3.13 -19.76 -10.53
C GLN A 24 -3.16 -20.20 -9.06
N GLY A 25 -4.23 -19.87 -8.31
CA GLY A 25 -4.37 -20.19 -6.90
C GLY A 25 -3.58 -19.27 -5.97
N LEU A 26 -3.16 -18.07 -6.42
CA LEU A 26 -2.53 -17.09 -5.54
C LEU A 26 -3.59 -16.28 -4.79
N LEU A 27 -3.46 -16.24 -3.47
CA LEU A 27 -4.33 -15.46 -2.59
C LEU A 27 -3.90 -13.98 -2.56
N GLU A 28 -4.79 -13.07 -2.96
CA GLU A 28 -4.60 -11.63 -2.72
C GLU A 28 -4.78 -11.33 -1.23
N VAL A 29 -3.80 -10.63 -0.63
CA VAL A 29 -3.84 -10.20 0.77
C VAL A 29 -3.69 -8.69 0.89
N GLN A 30 -4.20 -8.14 1.98
CA GLN A 30 -3.99 -6.73 2.34
C GLN A 30 -3.11 -6.67 3.57
N THR A 31 -1.95 -6.04 3.42
CA THR A 31 -1.01 -5.77 4.52
C THR A 31 -1.16 -4.32 4.99
N SER A 32 -0.65 -4.03 6.19
CA SER A 32 -0.79 -2.71 6.82
C SER A 32 -0.02 -1.64 6.04
N THR A 33 -0.67 -0.50 5.75
CA THR A 33 0.01 0.65 5.12
C THR A 33 0.96 1.37 6.06
N LEU A 34 0.70 1.31 7.37
CA LEU A 34 1.53 1.91 8.41
C LEU A 34 2.19 0.81 9.24
N ILE A 35 3.50 0.89 9.37
CA ILE A 35 4.35 -0.07 10.10
C ILE A 35 5.12 0.63 11.22
N ASP A 36 5.59 -0.17 12.19
CA ASP A 36 6.30 0.33 13.36
C ASP A 36 7.75 0.74 13.09
N ASN A 37 8.37 0.14 12.07
CA ASN A 37 9.77 0.36 11.75
C ASN A 37 9.94 0.85 10.31
N PRO A 38 10.89 1.76 10.03
CA PRO A 38 11.23 2.15 8.67
C PRO A 38 11.94 1.01 7.93
N THR A 39 12.11 1.15 6.61
CA THR A 39 13.02 0.26 5.87
C THR A 39 14.47 0.47 6.30
N THR A 40 15.29 -0.59 6.22
CA THR A 40 16.73 -0.54 6.48
C THR A 40 17.55 -0.25 5.22
N ASP A 41 16.91 -0.13 4.06
CA ASP A 41 17.57 0.24 2.81
C ASP A 41 18.11 1.67 2.92
N VAL A 42 19.43 1.81 2.79
CA VAL A 42 20.16 3.08 3.02
C VAL A 42 19.84 4.18 1.99
N TYR A 43 19.23 3.82 0.85
CA TYR A 43 18.86 4.77 -0.19
C TYR A 43 17.37 5.12 -0.19
N ILE A 44 16.59 4.53 0.72
CA ILE A 44 15.16 4.77 0.83
C ILE A 44 14.86 5.46 2.16
N ASP A 45 14.49 6.73 2.07
CA ASP A 45 13.98 7.47 3.22
C ASP A 45 12.51 7.11 3.46
N SER A 46 12.21 6.57 4.64
CA SER A 46 10.85 6.17 5.00
C SER A 46 10.05 7.38 5.46
N ILE A 47 8.88 7.59 4.86
CA ILE A 47 7.98 8.66 5.29
C ILE A 47 7.39 8.28 6.66
N CYS A 48 7.62 9.11 7.68
CA CYS A 48 7.05 8.94 9.00
C CYS A 48 5.74 9.74 9.15
N ALA A 49 4.86 9.23 10.02
CA ALA A 49 3.61 9.87 10.41
C ALA A 49 3.42 9.73 11.91
N THR A 50 3.09 10.84 12.57
CA THR A 50 2.66 10.82 13.96
C THR A 50 1.17 10.49 14.01
N VAL A 51 0.83 9.34 14.57
CA VAL A 51 -0.56 8.90 14.72
C VAL A 51 -1.02 9.10 16.17
N ASN A 52 -2.26 9.54 16.32
CA ASN A 52 -2.89 9.62 17.64
C ASN A 52 -3.16 8.19 18.13
N ALA A 53 -2.90 7.94 19.42
CA ALA A 53 -3.44 6.76 20.10
C ALA A 53 -4.72 7.20 20.83
N GLU A 54 -5.81 6.43 20.71
CA GLU A 54 -7.14 6.83 21.22
C GLU A 54 -7.11 7.31 22.68
N VAL A 55 -6.34 6.65 23.56
CA VAL A 55 -6.21 6.98 24.99
C VAL A 55 -4.73 6.96 25.44
N GLY A 56 -3.77 7.18 24.52
CA GLY A 56 -2.35 6.99 24.79
C GLY A 56 -1.43 8.06 24.20
N PRO A 57 -0.11 7.97 24.46
CA PRO A 57 0.86 8.84 23.81
C PRO A 57 0.83 8.61 22.30
N LYS A 58 1.02 9.69 21.53
CA LYS A 58 1.15 9.60 20.07
C LYS A 58 2.29 8.65 19.74
N THR A 59 2.11 7.87 18.68
CA THR A 59 3.15 6.96 18.19
C THR A 59 3.63 7.43 16.82
N ILE A 60 4.90 7.15 16.54
CA ILE A 60 5.46 7.35 15.20
C ILE A 60 5.27 6.03 14.46
N LYS A 61 4.69 6.11 13.28
CA LYS A 61 4.59 5.00 12.32
C LYS A 61 5.24 5.43 11.02
N TYR A 62 5.53 4.47 10.16
CA TYR A 62 6.15 4.70 8.87
C TYR A 62 5.24 4.16 7.75
N LEU A 63 5.19 4.85 6.61
CA LEU A 63 4.52 4.32 5.42
C LEU A 63 5.32 3.15 4.87
N HIS A 64 4.63 2.05 4.60
CA HIS A 64 5.21 0.86 4.01
C HIS A 64 5.78 1.17 2.61
N THR A 65 7.07 0.91 2.39
CA THR A 65 7.73 1.15 1.09
C THR A 65 7.68 -0.05 0.14
N SER A 66 7.58 -1.27 0.69
CA SER A 66 7.30 -2.50 -0.07
C SER A 66 6.58 -3.52 0.82
N PRO A 67 5.27 -3.82 0.60
CA PRO A 67 4.50 -4.78 1.41
C PRO A 67 4.94 -6.24 1.28
#